data_AF-A0A2W5QIL0-F1
#
_entry.id   AF-A0A2W5QIL0-F1
#
_cell.length_a   1.000
_cell.length_b   1.000
_cell.length_c   1.000
_cell.angle_alpha   90.00
_cell.angle_beta   90.00
_cell.angle_gamma   90.00
#
_symmetry.space_group_name_H-M   'P 1'
#
loop_
_entity.id
_entity.type
_entity.pdbx_description
1 polymer ?
#
loop_
_entity_poly.entity_id
_entity_poly.type
_entity_poly.pdbx_seq_one_letter_code
_entity_poly.pdbx_strand_id
1 'polypeptide(L)'
;MASMTRVRDLAMAACEPSGVTIVGSAFHQFEGGGVTGAVILAESDLALHTWSECGTVTLDIYVCNLHRNGAQRALGIYRSLRSHLIPAQT
;
A
#
# COMPACT_ATOMS: atom_id res chain seq x y z
N MET A 1 6.52 -11.46 11.11
CA MET A 1 5.25 -10.74 10.86
C MET A 1 5.53 -9.31 10.41
N ALA A 2 4.79 -8.74 9.46
CA ALA A 2 5.05 -7.38 9.01
C ALA A 2 4.57 -6.37 10.08
N SER A 3 5.48 -5.57 10.63
CA SER A 3 5.11 -4.49 11.56
C SER A 3 4.50 -3.31 10.82
N MET A 4 3.62 -2.56 11.49
CA MET A 4 3.03 -1.32 10.96
C MET A 4 4.07 -0.38 10.37
N THR A 5 5.21 -0.17 11.02
CA THR A 5 6.30 0.67 10.50
C THR A 5 6.79 0.18 9.14
N ARG A 6 7.09 -1.13 9.01
CA ARG A 6 7.54 -1.72 7.74
C ARG A 6 6.48 -1.57 6.65
N VAL A 7 5.21 -1.81 6.99
CA VAL A 7 4.10 -1.70 6.04
C VAL A 7 3.93 -0.24 5.57
N ARG A 8 3.97 0.72 6.50
CA ARG A 8 3.94 2.15 6.19
C ARG A 8 5.06 2.55 5.26
N ASP A 9 6.30 2.20 5.59
CA ASP A 9 7.47 2.64 4.83
C ASP A 9 7.44 2.08 3.41
N LEU A 10 7.03 0.82 3.24
CA LEU A 10 6.84 0.22 1.92
C LEU A 10 5.71 0.87 1.12
N ALA A 11 4.58 1.17 1.75
CA ALA A 11 3.46 1.85 1.10
C ALA A 11 3.84 3.24 0.60
N MET A 12 4.50 4.02 1.44
CA MET A 12 4.97 5.37 1.11
C MET A 12 6.00 5.33 -0.03
N ALA A 13 7.01 4.43 0.08
CA ALA A 13 8.05 4.28 -0.93
C ALA A 13 7.51 3.80 -2.29
N ALA A 14 6.44 3.01 -2.32
CA ALA A 14 5.82 2.58 -3.57
C ALA A 14 5.09 3.73 -4.30
N CYS A 15 4.59 4.72 -3.56
CA CYS A 15 3.91 5.88 -4.12
C CYS A 15 4.88 6.92 -4.70
N GLU A 16 6.05 7.13 -4.08
CA GLU A 16 7.03 8.15 -4.50
C GLU A 16 7.44 8.10 -6.00
N PRO A 17 7.87 6.95 -6.58
CA PRO A 17 8.29 6.89 -7.98
C PRO A 17 7.12 6.89 -8.96
N SER A 18 5.88 6.74 -8.48
CA SER A 18 4.69 6.55 -9.32
C SER A 18 4.06 7.86 -9.79
N GLY A 19 4.66 9.01 -9.43
CA GLY A 19 4.19 10.33 -9.87
C GLY A 19 2.80 10.70 -9.33
N VAL A 20 2.41 10.09 -8.20
CA VAL A 20 1.24 10.48 -7.41
C VAL A 20 1.67 11.46 -6.32
N THR A 21 0.76 12.34 -5.88
CA THR A 21 1.04 13.29 -4.79
C THR A 21 0.46 12.74 -3.50
N ILE A 22 1.28 12.56 -2.47
CA ILE A 22 0.84 12.13 -1.14
C ILE A 22 0.36 13.35 -0.35
N VAL A 23 -0.87 13.28 0.16
CA VAL A 23 -1.50 14.31 1.00
C VAL A 23 -1.43 13.93 2.47
N GLY A 24 -1.42 12.65 2.80
CA GLY A 24 -1.33 12.16 4.17
C GLY A 24 -1.29 10.64 4.25
N SER A 25 -1.23 10.12 5.47
CA SER A 25 -1.25 8.68 5.70
C SER A 25 -1.76 8.33 7.09
N ALA A 26 -2.44 7.20 7.23
CA ALA A 26 -2.86 6.65 8.51
C ALA A 26 -2.60 5.13 8.53
N PHE A 27 -2.05 4.63 9.63
CA PHE A 27 -1.76 3.22 9.82
C PHE A 27 -2.11 2.79 11.23
N HIS A 28 -2.60 1.56 11.37
CA HIS A 28 -2.95 0.96 12.65
C HIS A 28 -2.43 -0.48 12.72
N GLN A 29 -1.66 -0.78 13.77
CA GLN A 29 -1.28 -2.14 14.14
C GLN A 29 -2.36 -2.72 15.05
N PHE A 30 -2.95 -3.85 14.66
CA PHE A 30 -3.87 -4.56 15.54
C PHE A 30 -3.12 -5.48 16.50
N GLU A 31 -3.72 -5.71 17.66
CA GLU A 31 -3.27 -6.71 18.62
C GLU A 31 -3.44 -8.12 18.03
N GLY A 32 -2.49 -9.02 18.28
CA GLY A 32 -2.46 -10.35 17.68
C GLY A 32 -1.97 -10.38 16.23
N GLY A 33 -1.88 -9.22 15.55
CA GLY A 33 -1.33 -9.15 14.20
C GLY A 33 -2.10 -8.32 13.21
N GLY A 34 -1.58 -8.21 12.00
CA GLY A 34 -2.23 -7.48 10.92
C GLY A 34 -2.13 -5.96 11.04
N VAL A 35 -2.28 -5.30 9.90
CA VAL A 35 -2.13 -3.85 9.76
C VAL A 35 -3.20 -3.38 8.80
N THR A 36 -3.94 -2.34 9.16
CA THR A 36 -4.70 -1.53 8.20
C THR A 36 -3.94 -0.23 7.95
N GLY A 37 -3.80 0.13 6.68
CA GLY A 37 -3.08 1.30 6.24
C GLY A 37 -3.78 2.01 5.09
N ALA A 38 -3.68 3.33 5.09
CA ALA A 38 -4.10 4.17 3.98
C ALA A 38 -3.05 5.25 3.71
N VAL A 39 -2.69 5.43 2.44
CA VAL A 39 -1.97 6.59 1.93
C VAL A 39 -2.96 7.42 1.14
N ILE A 40 -3.22 8.63 1.62
CA ILE A 40 -4.12 9.58 0.98
C ILE A 40 -3.35 10.25 -0.14
N LEU A 41 -3.82 10.07 -1.38
CA LEU A 41 -3.24 10.71 -2.56
C LEU A 41 -4.12 11.90 -2.98
N ALA A 42 -3.58 12.80 -3.78
CA ALA A 42 -4.41 13.86 -4.38
C ALA A 42 -5.51 13.21 -5.23
N GLU A 43 -6.76 13.38 -4.80
CA GLU A 43 -7.99 12.88 -5.46
C GLU A 43 -8.02 11.35 -5.68
N SER A 44 -7.31 10.58 -4.84
CA SER A 44 -7.24 9.12 -4.93
C SER A 44 -6.61 8.51 -3.67
N ASP A 45 -6.36 7.20 -3.62
CA ASP A 45 -5.85 6.53 -2.42
C ASP A 45 -5.18 5.18 -2.70
N LEU A 46 -4.25 4.82 -1.81
CA LEU A 46 -3.76 3.46 -1.64
C LEU A 46 -4.24 2.97 -0.27
N ALA A 47 -5.09 1.95 -0.24
CA ALA A 47 -5.45 1.24 0.99
C ALA A 47 -4.85 -0.16 1.01
N LEU A 48 -4.48 -0.64 2.19
CA LEU A 48 -3.94 -1.99 2.36
C LEU A 48 -4.35 -2.57 3.70
N HIS A 49 -4.50 -3.89 3.70
CA HIS A 49 -4.82 -4.67 4.89
C HIS A 49 -3.99 -5.94 4.89
N THR A 50 -3.36 -6.27 6.03
CA THR A 50 -2.62 -7.53 6.19
C THR A 50 -3.31 -8.42 7.21
N TRP A 51 -3.38 -9.73 6.92
CA TRP A 51 -3.85 -10.77 7.83
C TRP A 51 -2.73 -11.77 8.03
N SER A 52 -2.13 -11.72 9.21
CA SER A 52 -1.02 -12.58 9.59
C SER A 52 -1.37 -14.05 9.63
N GLU A 53 -2.57 -14.37 10.11
CA GLU A 53 -3.10 -15.72 10.30
C GLU A 53 -3.27 -16.47 8.98
N CYS A 54 -3.56 -15.75 7.90
CA CYS A 54 -3.74 -16.31 6.58
C CYS A 54 -2.50 -16.11 5.69
N GLY A 55 -1.52 -15.34 6.17
CA GLY A 55 -0.43 -14.86 5.33
C GLY A 55 -0.99 -14.20 4.08
N THR A 56 -1.83 -13.16 4.21
CA THR A 56 -2.40 -12.46 3.07
C THR A 56 -2.29 -10.95 3.21
N VAL A 57 -2.29 -10.27 2.07
CA VAL A 57 -2.43 -8.82 1.95
C VAL A 57 -3.49 -8.51 0.90
N THR A 58 -4.39 -7.60 1.21
CA THR A 58 -5.26 -6.98 0.20
C THR A 58 -4.79 -5.55 -0.04
N LEU A 59 -4.90 -5.12 -1.29
CA LEU A 59 -4.50 -3.79 -1.75
C LEU A 59 -5.67 -3.21 -2.54
N ASP A 60 -6.04 -1.97 -2.24
CA ASP A 60 -6.83 -1.11 -3.11
C ASP A 60 -5.91 0.00 -3.63
N ILE A 61 -5.81 0.12 -4.95
CA ILE A 61 -4.91 1.08 -5.61
C ILE A 61 -5.77 1.91 -6.55
N TYR A 62 -6.36 2.95 -5.99
CA TYR A 62 -7.11 3.93 -6.75
C TYR A 62 -6.19 5.10 -7.09
N VAL A 63 -6.14 5.49 -8.36
CA VAL A 63 -5.30 6.62 -8.80
C VAL A 63 -6.08 7.51 -9.74
N CYS A 64 -6.02 8.82 -9.50
CA CYS A 64 -6.66 9.79 -10.36
C CYS A 64 -6.03 9.75 -11.77
N ASN A 65 -6.89 9.74 -12.80
CA ASN A 65 -6.47 9.57 -14.20
C ASN A 65 -6.39 10.90 -14.97
N LEU A 66 -6.10 12.01 -14.28
CA LEU A 66 -6.04 13.35 -14.89
C LEU A 66 -5.12 13.44 -16.11
N HIS A 67 -4.00 12.71 -16.11
CA HIS A 67 -3.02 12.67 -17.20
C HIS A 67 -3.11 11.42 -18.09
N ARG A 68 -4.21 10.67 -18.03
CA ARG A 68 -4.44 9.44 -18.83
C ARG A 68 -3.40 8.33 -18.63
N ASN A 69 -2.64 8.36 -17.53
CA ASN A 69 -1.61 7.37 -17.18
C ASN A 69 -1.90 6.62 -15.88
N GLY A 70 -3.14 6.69 -15.37
CA GLY A 70 -3.55 6.08 -14.11
C GLY A 70 -3.25 4.58 -14.05
N ALA A 71 -3.55 3.83 -15.11
CA ALA A 71 -3.25 2.39 -15.16
C ALA A 71 -1.76 2.09 -14.98
N GLN A 72 -0.88 2.88 -15.60
CA GLN A 72 0.58 2.71 -15.46
C GLN A 72 1.04 3.02 -14.03
N ARG A 73 0.50 4.08 -13.40
CA ARG A 73 0.83 4.47 -12.02
C ARG A 73 0.38 3.40 -11.03
N ALA A 74 -0.87 2.95 -11.13
CA ALA A 74 -1.41 1.90 -10.27
C ALA A 74 -0.59 0.60 -10.40
N LEU A 75 -0.22 0.22 -11.63
CA LEU A 75 0.61 -0.95 -11.87
C LEU A 75 2.03 -0.79 -11.32
N GLY A 76 2.59 0.42 -11.35
CA GLY A 76 3.88 0.75 -10.73
C GLY A 76 3.85 0.53 -9.22
N ILE A 77 2.85 1.10 -8.54
CA ILE A 77 2.62 0.92 -7.10
C ILE A 77 2.45 -0.57 -6.78
N TYR A 78 1.57 -1.28 -7.50
CA TYR A 78 1.33 -2.71 -7.30
C TYR A 78 2.61 -3.54 -7.43
N ARG A 79 3.40 -3.31 -8.48
CA ARG A 79 4.65 -4.06 -8.71
C ARG A 79 5.67 -3.80 -7.61
N SER A 80 5.80 -2.55 -7.16
CA SER A 80 6.67 -2.17 -6.06
C SER A 80 6.24 -2.83 -4.74
N LEU A 81 4.94 -2.92 -4.47
CA LEU A 81 4.45 -3.56 -3.24
C LEU A 81 4.58 -5.08 -3.31
N ARG A 82 4.26 -5.69 -4.44
CA ARG A 82 4.32 -7.15 -4.63
C ARG A 82 5.71 -7.73 -4.39
N SER A 83 6.79 -7.01 -4.70
CA SER A 83 8.16 -7.48 -4.47
C SER A 83 8.54 -7.55 -2.98
N HIS A 84 7.79 -6.89 -2.09
CA HIS A 84 8.16 -6.72 -0.68
C HIS A 84 7.10 -7.21 0.31
N LEU A 85 5.83 -7.17 -0.08
CA LEU A 85 4.68 -7.69 0.64
C LEU A 85 4.33 -9.09 0.10
N ILE A 86 5.31 -10.00 0.19
CA ILE A 86 5.03 -11.43 0.10
C ILE A 86 4.77 -11.88 1.54
N PRO A 87 3.55 -12.35 1.86
CA PRO A 87 3.32 -12.98 3.14
C PRO A 87 4.22 -14.21 3.19
N ALA A 88 5.14 -14.24 4.17
CA ALA A 88 5.91 -15.44 4.42
C ALA A 88 4.90 -16.55 4.73
N GLN A 89 4.84 -17.58 3.87
CA GLN A 89 4.29 -18.87 4.27
C GLN A 89 5.19 -19.33 5.42
N THR A 90 4.64 -19.34 6.63
CA THR A 90 5.22 -20.02 7.79
C THR A 90 5.05 -21.52 7.64
#